data_AF-A0A2M7FMW4-F1
#
_entry.id   AF-A0A2M7FMW4-F1
#
_cell.length_a   1.000
_cell.length_b   1.000
_cell.length_c   1.000
_cell.angle_alpha   90.00
_cell.angle_beta   90.00
_cell.angle_gamma   90.00
#
_symmetry.space_group_name_H-M   'P 1'
#
loop_
_entity.id
_entity.type
_entity.pdbx_description
1 polymer ?
#
loop_
_entity_poly.entity_id
_entity_poly.type
_entity_poly.pdbx_seq_one_letter_code
_entity_poly.pdbx_strand_id
1 'polypeptide(L)'
;MSKELTLLKRSTKETPTGSLYQIEPLPTVAGNLQLLKIRIPDPTRTELGDADFTVANFPGFEKKYLPLPQFKRMDKPDFYMIELLDLKYDVRAYFSNPPLDKQLGITS
;
A
#
# COMPACT_ATOMS: atom_id res chain seq x y z
N MET A 1 1.69 -1.16 28.40
CA MET A 1 1.64 -1.56 26.98
C MET A 1 0.28 -2.15 26.73
N SER A 2 -0.51 -1.59 25.80
CA SER A 2 -1.87 -2.09 25.55
C SER A 2 -1.83 -3.48 24.92
N LYS A 3 -2.90 -4.27 25.13
CA LYS A 3 -3.06 -5.65 24.62
C LYS A 3 -3.00 -5.74 23.08
N GLU A 4 -3.10 -4.62 22.36
CA GLU A 4 -3.13 -4.60 20.89
C GLU A 4 -1.76 -4.88 20.25
N LEU A 5 -0.66 -4.53 20.93
CA LEU A 5 0.70 -4.76 20.44
C LEU A 5 1.11 -6.24 20.44
N THR A 6 0.35 -7.11 21.12
CA THR A 6 0.64 -8.54 21.23
C THR A 6 0.38 -9.31 19.92
N LEU A 7 -0.32 -8.69 18.94
CA LEU A 7 -0.59 -9.27 17.62
C LEU A 7 0.59 -9.13 16.62
N LEU A 8 1.58 -8.28 16.92
CA LEU A 8 2.71 -8.02 16.03
C LEU A 8 3.81 -9.08 16.21
N LYS A 9 3.74 -10.18 15.45
CA LYS A 9 4.82 -11.17 15.40
C LYS A 9 5.97 -10.67 14.52
N ARG A 10 6.84 -9.86 15.13
CA ARG A 10 8.30 -9.83 14.92
C ARG A 10 8.77 -9.98 13.45
N SER A 11 8.58 -8.94 12.65
CA SER A 11 9.55 -8.51 11.63
C SER A 11 9.31 -7.01 11.36
N THR A 12 10.27 -6.16 11.75
CA THR A 12 10.22 -4.71 11.54
C THR A 12 11.09 -4.38 10.34
N LYS A 13 10.47 -4.09 9.19
CA LYS A 13 11.18 -3.39 8.11
C LYS A 13 10.95 -1.90 8.30
N GLU A 14 11.98 -1.20 8.74
CA GLU A 14 11.94 0.26 8.79
C GLU A 14 11.89 0.81 7.36
N THR A 15 10.90 1.68 7.11
CA THR A 15 10.81 2.43 5.86
C THR A 15 10.83 3.92 6.17
N PRO A 16 11.18 4.79 5.21
CA PRO A 16 11.19 6.24 5.44
C PRO A 16 9.84 6.82 5.89
N THR A 17 8.75 6.08 5.70
CA THR A 17 7.38 6.51 6.00
C THR A 17 6.75 5.75 7.17
N GLY A 18 7.55 4.96 7.90
CA GLY A 18 7.13 4.20 9.08
C GLY A 18 7.45 2.71 8.99
N SER A 19 7.26 2.03 10.11
CA SER A 19 7.63 0.63 10.29
C SER A 19 6.56 -0.30 9.70
N LEU A 20 7.00 -1.30 8.94
CA LEU A 20 6.16 -2.35 8.39
C LEU A 20 6.26 -3.61 9.25
N TYR A 21 5.12 -4.24 9.50
CA TYR A 21 4.96 -5.46 10.30
C TYR A 21 4.23 -6.52 9.48
N GLN A 22 4.67 -7.77 9.61
CA GLN A 22 3.85 -8.92 9.22
C GLN A 22 2.92 -9.29 10.38
N ILE A 23 1.67 -9.58 10.08
CA ILE A 23 0.66 -10.02 11.06
C ILE A 23 0.10 -11.39 10.66
N GLU A 24 -0.51 -12.08 11.62
CA GLU A 24 -1.32 -13.26 11.30
C GLU A 24 -2.41 -12.87 10.29
N PRO A 25 -2.63 -13.65 9.21
CA PRO A 25 -3.62 -13.33 8.20
C PRO A 25 -5.01 -13.06 8.80
N LEU A 26 -5.50 -11.84 8.63
CA LEU A 26 -6.83 -11.42 9.02
C LEU A 26 -7.75 -11.48 7.80
N PRO A 27 -8.75 -12.38 7.74
CA PRO A 27 -9.66 -12.46 6.61
C PRO A 27 -10.53 -11.20 6.51
N THR A 28 -10.59 -10.61 5.32
CA THR A 28 -11.45 -9.46 5.00
C THR A 28 -12.25 -9.74 3.72
N VAL A 29 -13.25 -8.91 3.44
CA VAL A 29 -14.01 -8.97 2.17
C VAL A 29 -13.14 -8.72 0.94
N ALA A 30 -11.96 -8.12 1.11
CA ALA A 30 -10.99 -7.82 0.05
C ALA A 30 -9.84 -8.84 -0.02
N GLY A 31 -9.89 -9.91 0.78
CA GLY A 31 -8.81 -10.90 0.90
C GLY A 31 -8.14 -10.87 2.28
N ASN A 32 -7.07 -11.64 2.44
CA ASN A 32 -6.37 -11.75 3.72
C ASN A 32 -5.41 -10.57 3.93
N LEU A 33 -5.63 -9.80 4.99
CA LEU A 33 -4.70 -8.78 5.45
C LEU A 33 -3.58 -9.42 6.26
N GLN A 34 -2.36 -9.38 5.74
CA GLN A 34 -1.18 -10.02 6.34
C GLN A 34 0.00 -9.07 6.59
N LEU A 35 -0.14 -7.81 6.17
CA LEU A 35 0.85 -6.75 6.33
C LEU A 35 0.18 -5.53 6.96
N LEU A 36 0.83 -4.97 7.99
CA LEU A 36 0.39 -3.75 8.65
C LEU A 36 1.54 -2.74 8.68
N LYS A 37 1.28 -1.52 8.22
CA LYS A 37 2.25 -0.43 8.29
C LYS A 37 1.77 0.61 9.29
N ILE A 38 2.61 0.93 10.27
CA ILE A 38 2.38 2.07 11.17
C ILE A 38 3.12 3.26 10.56
N ARG A 39 2.37 4.24 10.06
CA ARG A 39 2.95 5.40 9.37
C ARG A 39 3.46 6.45 10.35
N ILE A 40 4.54 7.11 9.97
CA ILE A 40 4.89 8.41 10.55
C ILE A 40 3.84 9.42 10.04
N PRO A 41 3.23 10.25 10.92
CA PRO A 41 2.24 11.23 10.51
C PRO A 41 2.80 12.14 9.40
N ASP A 42 2.02 12.29 8.33
CA ASP A 42 2.36 13.12 7.18
C ASP A 42 1.23 14.15 6.99
N PRO A 43 1.49 15.46 7.18
CA PRO A 43 0.45 16.49 7.11
C PRO A 43 -0.16 16.63 5.71
N THR A 44 0.46 16.06 4.68
CA THR A 44 -0.08 16.02 3.31
C THR A 44 -0.98 14.80 3.05
N ARG A 45 -1.08 13.92 4.05
CA ARG A 45 -1.84 12.67 4.03
C ARG A 45 -2.71 12.59 5.28
N THR A 46 -3.85 13.27 5.25
CA THR A 46 -4.78 13.29 6.38
C THR A 46 -5.60 11.99 6.49
N GLU A 47 -5.52 11.11 5.48
CA GLU A 47 -6.12 9.80 5.48
C GLU A 47 -5.59 8.90 6.62
N LEU A 48 -6.50 8.23 7.34
CA LEU A 48 -6.17 7.32 8.46
C LEU A 48 -5.62 5.96 8.01
N GLY A 49 -5.49 5.75 6.70
CA GLY A 49 -4.92 4.55 6.10
C GLY A 49 -5.06 4.60 4.58
N ASP A 50 -4.24 3.80 3.91
CA ASP A 50 -4.27 3.58 2.47
C ASP A 50 -4.16 2.08 2.16
N ALA A 51 -4.89 1.61 1.15
CA ALA A 51 -4.79 0.25 0.65
C ALA A 51 -4.03 0.26 -0.67
N ASP A 52 -2.96 -0.53 -0.74
CA ASP A 52 -2.31 -0.86 -2.00
C ASP A 52 -3.18 -1.88 -2.74
N PHE A 53 -3.52 -1.59 -3.99
CA PHE A 53 -4.28 -2.50 -4.84
C PHE A 53 -3.37 -3.24 -5.80
N THR A 54 -3.51 -4.56 -5.85
CA THR A 54 -2.82 -5.41 -6.82
C THR A 54 -3.61 -5.46 -8.12
N VAL A 55 -2.98 -5.05 -9.21
CA VAL A 55 -3.55 -5.14 -10.56
C VAL A 55 -2.98 -6.36 -11.29
N ALA A 56 -3.83 -7.28 -11.72
CA ALA A 56 -3.40 -8.50 -12.41
C ALA A 56 -2.68 -8.23 -13.74
N ASN A 57 -3.15 -7.24 -14.53
CA ASN A 57 -2.52 -6.80 -15.77
C ASN A 57 -2.10 -5.34 -15.66
N PHE A 58 -0.97 -5.10 -14.99
CA PHE A 58 -0.45 -3.76 -14.77
C PHE A 58 -0.18 -2.98 -16.07
N PRO A 59 0.45 -3.55 -17.12
CA PRO A 59 0.67 -2.82 -18.39
C PRO A 59 -0.64 -2.35 -19.06
N GLY A 60 -1.68 -3.19 -19.05
CA GLY A 60 -2.99 -2.82 -19.59
C GLY A 60 -3.68 -1.73 -18.77
N PHE A 61 -3.54 -1.78 -17.45
CA PHE A 61 -4.05 -0.76 -16.53
C PHE A 61 -3.32 0.58 -16.72
N GLU A 62 -1.99 0.57 -16.76
CA GLU A 62 -1.17 1.77 -16.97
C GLU A 62 -1.56 2.47 -18.27
N LYS A 63 -1.61 1.73 -19.38
CA LYS A 63 -2.01 2.28 -20.69
C LYS A 63 -3.41 2.91 -20.67
N LYS A 64 -4.34 2.34 -19.90
CA LYS A 64 -5.73 2.78 -19.84
C LYS A 64 -5.93 4.00 -18.94
N TYR A 65 -5.32 4.02 -17.77
CA TYR A 65 -5.66 4.98 -16.70
C TYR A 65 -4.63 6.07 -16.49
N LEU A 66 -3.33 5.84 -16.75
CA LEU A 66 -2.29 6.85 -16.55
C LEU A 66 -2.51 8.16 -17.35
N PRO A 67 -3.13 8.16 -18.56
CA PRO A 67 -3.43 9.40 -19.27
C PRO A 67 -4.52 10.27 -18.61
N LEU A 68 -5.27 9.74 -17.64
CA LEU A 68 -6.35 10.48 -16.98
C LEU A 68 -5.78 11.40 -15.88
N PRO A 69 -6.34 12.60 -15.65
CA PRO A 69 -5.72 13.61 -14.78
C PRO A 69 -5.73 13.24 -13.29
N GLN A 70 -6.54 12.26 -12.88
CA GLN A 70 -6.57 11.77 -11.49
C GLN A 70 -5.42 10.80 -11.21
N PHE A 71 -4.74 10.32 -12.25
CA PHE A 71 -3.69 9.32 -12.13
C PHE A 71 -2.32 9.94 -12.33
N LYS A 72 -1.37 9.56 -11.49
CA LYS A 72 -0.01 10.06 -11.52
C LYS A 72 0.98 8.93 -11.31
N ARG A 73 2.02 8.88 -12.16
CA ARG A 73 3.16 8.01 -11.94
C ARG A 73 4.05 8.56 -10.81
N MET A 74 4.45 7.68 -9.91
CA MET A 74 5.40 7.97 -8.84
C MET A 74 6.56 6.98 -8.90
N ASP A 75 7.74 7.45 -9.27
CA ASP A 75 8.95 6.63 -9.28
C ASP A 75 9.57 6.51 -7.88
N LYS A 76 10.07 5.32 -7.56
CA LYS A 76 10.80 4.97 -6.35
C LYS A 76 12.19 4.43 -6.76
N PRO A 77 13.15 4.27 -5.83
CA PRO A 77 14.48 3.77 -6.18
C PRO A 77 14.48 2.44 -6.95
N ASP A 78 13.61 1.50 -6.55
CA ASP A 78 13.63 0.12 -7.07
C ASP A 78 12.39 -0.26 -7.89
N PHE A 79 11.37 0.60 -7.92
CA PHE A 79 10.09 0.33 -8.58
C PHE A 79 9.33 1.62 -8.86
N TYR A 80 8.16 1.53 -9.47
CA TYR A 80 7.26 2.67 -9.57
C TYR A 80 5.84 2.25 -9.23
N MET A 81 5.02 3.23 -8.91
CA MET A 81 3.61 3.06 -8.63
C MET A 81 2.79 4.09 -9.39
N ILE A 82 1.51 3.82 -9.55
CA ILE A 82 0.53 4.79 -10.01
C ILE A 82 -0.32 5.19 -8.81
N GLU A 83 -0.41 6.48 -8.55
CA GLU A 83 -1.33 7.10 -7.59
C GLU A 83 -2.63 7.45 -8.30
N LEU A 84 -3.76 7.13 -7.68
CA LEU A 84 -5.06 7.73 -7.97
C LEU A 84 -5.38 8.73 -6.85
N LEU A 85 -5.63 9.98 -7.22
CA LEU A 85 -6.13 11.01 -6.32
C LEU A 85 -7.40 11.63 -6.92
N ASP A 86 -8.54 11.36 -6.29
CA ASP A 86 -9.81 11.99 -6.67
C ASP A 86 -10.37 12.78 -5.48
N LEU A 87 -10.18 14.11 -5.55
CA LEU A 87 -10.62 15.05 -4.51
C LEU A 87 -12.16 15.15 -4.41
N LYS A 88 -12.89 14.79 -5.47
CA LYS A 88 -14.36 14.81 -5.44
C LYS A 88 -14.92 13.71 -4.55
N TYR A 89 -14.27 12.54 -4.55
CA TYR A 89 -14.69 11.39 -3.76
C TYR A 89 -13.88 11.21 -2.47
N ASP A 90 -12.91 12.10 -2.19
CA ASP A 90 -11.97 11.99 -1.07
C ASP A 90 -11.25 10.63 -1.02
N VAL A 91 -10.80 10.18 -2.20
CA VAL A 91 -10.15 8.89 -2.38
C VAL A 91 -8.70 9.08 -2.81
N ARG A 92 -7.82 8.32 -2.15
CA ARG A 92 -6.44 8.10 -2.57
C ARG A 92 -6.14 6.60 -2.59
N ALA A 93 -5.54 6.12 -3.69
CA ALA A 93 -5.15 4.73 -3.84
C ALA A 93 -3.83 4.60 -4.59
N TYR A 94 -3.11 3.51 -4.31
CA TYR A 94 -1.80 3.23 -4.89
C TYR A 94 -1.79 1.87 -5.57
N PHE A 95 -1.17 1.81 -6.75
CA PHE A 95 -1.00 0.61 -7.55
C PHE A 95 0.49 0.40 -7.81
N SER A 96 1.12 -0.51 -7.07
CA SER A 96 2.56 -0.77 -7.15
C SER A 96 2.90 -1.78 -8.25
N ASN A 97 4.04 -1.60 -8.92
CA ASN A 97 4.59 -2.57 -9.87
C ASN A 97 6.10 -2.76 -9.64
N PRO A 98 6.57 -3.90 -9.11
CA PRO A 98 5.79 -5.07 -8.71
C PRO A 98 4.91 -4.83 -7.47
N PRO A 99 3.88 -5.64 -7.20
CA PRO A 99 3.06 -5.54 -5.99
C PRO A 99 3.87 -5.75 -4.69
N LEU A 100 3.36 -5.26 -3.56
CA LEU A 100 4.11 -5.16 -2.30
C LEU A 100 4.55 -6.53 -1.74
N ASP A 101 3.70 -7.55 -1.84
CA ASP A 101 4.02 -8.93 -1.48
C ASP A 101 5.25 -9.45 -2.23
N LYS A 102 5.33 -9.21 -3.54
CA LYS A 102 6.49 -9.55 -4.36
C LYS A 102 7.73 -8.75 -4.00
N GLN A 103 7.59 -7.45 -3.71
CA GLN A 103 8.71 -6.61 -3.25
C GLN A 103 9.31 -7.11 -1.94
N LEU A 104 8.50 -7.75 -1.09
CA LEU A 104 8.90 -8.25 0.22
C LEU A 104 9.24 -9.74 0.22
N GLY A 105 9.10 -10.43 -0.92
CA GLY A 105 9.33 -11.88 -1.02
C GLY A 105 8.33 -12.71 -0.22
N ILE A 106 7.13 -12.17 0.06
CA ILE A 106 6.08 -12.88 0.79
C ILE A 106 5.33 -13.75 -0.22
N THR A 107 5.56 -15.07 -0.15
CA THR A 107 4.75 -16.03 -0.89
C THR A 107 3.41 -16.21 -0.19
N SER A 108 2.34 -15.75 -0.83
CA SER A 108 0.95 -16.15 -0.54
C SER A 108 0.67 -17.56 -1.03
#